data_AF-A0A961DB54-F1
#
_entry.id   AF-A0A961DB54-F1
#
_cell.length_a   1.000
_cell.length_b   1.000
_cell.length_c   1.000
_cell.angle_alpha   90.00
_cell.angle_beta   90.00
_cell.angle_gamma   90.00
#
_symmetry.space_group_name_H-M   'P 1'
#
loop_
_entity.id
_entity.type
_entity.pdbx_description
1 polymer ?
#
loop_
_entity_poly.entity_id
_entity_poly.type
_entity_poly.pdbx_seq_one_letter_code
_entity_poly.pdbx_strand_id
1 'polypeptide(L)'
;MKLGISIASRDRFFGKAMRRIRPAFTELECAIEALDLSDPGFENFLIGLTDDPAADGAEVVFTDADTRQVMIGLGEYSRTETDESLLARSIAGMVEGLRLTDVEDEGDFRMLLATLEASNKSKG
;
A
#
# COMPACT_ATOMS: atom_id res chain seq x y z
N MET A 1 14.73 -2.27 4.90
CA MET A 1 13.34 -2.11 5.41
C MET A 1 12.46 -3.22 4.82
N LYS A 2 11.48 -3.73 5.55
CA LYS A 2 10.51 -4.70 5.03
C LYS A 2 9.15 -4.04 4.79
N LEU A 3 8.63 -4.14 3.57
CA LEU A 3 7.24 -3.75 3.27
C LEU A 3 6.35 -4.99 3.36
N GLY A 4 5.27 -4.90 4.13
CA GLY A 4 4.22 -5.90 4.18
C GLY A 4 2.88 -5.31 3.77
N ILE A 5 2.21 -5.90 2.78
CA ILE A 5 0.84 -5.53 2.44
C ILE A 5 -0.11 -6.50 3.12
N SER A 6 -1.12 -5.99 3.81
CA SER A 6 -2.21 -6.78 4.41
C SER A 6 -3.54 -6.37 3.79
N ILE A 7 -4.50 -7.30 3.76
CA ILE A 7 -5.83 -7.08 3.18
C ILE A 7 -6.87 -7.38 4.25
N ALA A 8 -7.64 -6.36 4.62
CA ALA A 8 -8.76 -6.46 5.55
C ALA A 8 -10.07 -6.31 4.78
N SER A 9 -10.68 -7.45 4.40
CA SER A 9 -11.91 -7.48 3.61
C SER A 9 -13.16 -7.72 4.47
N ARG A 10 -14.16 -6.87 4.35
CA ARG A 10 -15.53 -7.08 4.85
C ARG A 10 -16.36 -7.87 3.85
N ASP A 11 -16.22 -7.58 2.56
CA ASP A 11 -16.85 -8.33 1.48
C ASP A 11 -15.94 -9.45 0.95
N ARG A 12 -16.52 -10.65 0.82
CA ARG A 12 -15.88 -11.80 0.19
C ARG A 12 -15.50 -11.55 -1.26
N PHE A 13 -16.24 -10.72 -2.00
CA PHE A 13 -15.93 -10.46 -3.42
C PHE A 13 -14.71 -9.57 -3.54
N PHE A 14 -14.63 -8.50 -2.74
CA PHE A 14 -13.42 -7.70 -2.61
C PHE A 14 -12.22 -8.56 -2.21
N GLY A 15 -12.35 -9.38 -1.17
CA GLY A 15 -11.27 -10.28 -0.75
C GLY A 15 -10.82 -11.27 -1.84
N LYS A 16 -11.71 -11.69 -2.75
CA LYS A 16 -11.32 -12.49 -3.93
C LYS A 16 -10.60 -11.66 -4.98
N ALA A 17 -11.08 -10.45 -5.26
CA ALA A 17 -10.46 -9.54 -6.21
C ALA A 17 -9.03 -9.16 -5.78
N MET A 18 -8.85 -8.81 -4.51
CA MET A 18 -7.53 -8.53 -3.93
C MET A 18 -6.56 -9.71 -4.04
N ARG A 19 -7.04 -10.96 -3.88
CA ARG A 19 -6.20 -12.16 -4.10
C ARG A 19 -5.74 -12.33 -5.55
N ARG A 20 -6.54 -11.91 -6.53
CA ARG A 20 -6.15 -11.98 -7.96
C ARG A 20 -5.03 -11.01 -8.28
N ILE A 21 -5.05 -9.82 -7.69
CA ILE A 21 -4.04 -8.79 -7.93
C ILE A 21 -2.83 -8.87 -6.98
N ARG A 22 -2.89 -9.71 -5.93
CA ARG A 22 -1.82 -9.90 -4.95
C ARG A 22 -0.43 -10.19 -5.56
N PRO A 23 -0.29 -11.00 -6.62
CA PRO A 23 1.02 -11.23 -7.23
C PRO A 23 1.71 -9.94 -7.70
N ALA A 24 0.96 -8.95 -8.20
CA ALA A 24 1.51 -7.66 -8.61
C ALA A 24 2.06 -6.86 -7.40
N PHE A 25 1.50 -7.05 -6.21
CA PHE A 25 2.02 -6.46 -4.98
C PHE A 25 3.28 -7.14 -4.48
N THR A 26 3.44 -8.45 -4.71
CA THR A 26 4.67 -9.16 -4.31
C THR A 26 5.88 -8.68 -5.10
N GLU A 27 5.73 -8.42 -6.40
CA GLU A 27 6.81 -7.82 -7.20
C GLU A 27 7.24 -6.46 -6.65
N LEU A 28 6.27 -5.66 -6.20
CA LEU A 28 6.49 -4.37 -5.57
C LEU A 28 7.15 -4.48 -4.18
N GLU A 29 6.68 -5.39 -3.33
CA GLU A 29 7.32 -5.71 -2.03
C GLU A 29 8.81 -6.06 -2.24
N CYS A 30 9.13 -6.92 -3.21
CA CYS A 30 10.51 -7.28 -3.53
C CYS A 30 11.33 -6.10 -4.07
N ALA A 31 10.76 -5.26 -4.95
CA ALA A 31 11.44 -4.09 -5.47
C ALA A 31 11.81 -3.11 -4.34
N ILE A 32 10.95 -2.99 -3.34
CA ILE A 32 11.12 -2.11 -2.19
C ILE A 32 12.10 -2.69 -1.17
N GLU A 33 12.06 -4.00 -0.90
CA GLU A 33 13.06 -4.67 -0.08
C GLU A 33 14.48 -4.57 -0.68
N ALA A 34 14.57 -4.52 -2.02
CA ALA A 34 15.83 -4.32 -2.73
C ALA A 34 16.34 -2.87 -2.69
N LEU A 35 15.52 -1.91 -2.24
CA LEU A 35 15.99 -0.56 -1.99
C LEU A 35 16.81 -0.58 -0.70
N ASP A 36 18.12 -0.30 -0.84
CA ASP A 36 19.03 -0.12 0.29
C ASP A 36 18.79 1.24 0.94
N LEU A 37 17.64 1.39 1.62
CA LEU A 37 17.25 2.61 2.31
C LEU A 37 18.17 2.82 3.52
N SER A 38 18.82 3.97 3.59
CA SER A 38 19.60 4.41 4.73
C SER A 38 18.71 4.85 5.89
N ASP A 39 18.71 4.09 6.98
CA ASP A 39 18.09 4.46 8.26
C ASP A 39 16.59 4.88 8.17
N PRO A 40 15.69 3.95 7.78
CA PRO A 40 14.27 4.25 7.57
C PRO A 40 13.50 4.71 8.83
N GLY A 41 14.11 4.74 10.03
CA GLY A 41 13.43 5.06 11.28
C GLY A 41 12.45 3.99 11.79
N PHE A 42 12.28 2.90 11.03
CA PHE A 42 11.48 1.70 11.36
C PHE A 42 11.95 0.50 10.51
N GLU A 43 11.89 -0.71 11.07
CA GLU A 43 12.29 -1.93 10.35
C GLU A 43 11.19 -2.43 9.41
N ASN A 44 9.93 -2.23 9.80
CA ASN A 44 8.75 -2.76 9.13
C ASN A 44 7.77 -1.64 8.74
N PHE A 45 7.31 -1.67 7.50
CA PHE A 45 6.19 -0.86 7.04
C PHE A 45 5.03 -1.76 6.64
N LEU A 46 3.86 -1.54 7.22
CA LEU A 46 2.66 -2.32 6.96
C LEU A 46 1.61 -1.46 6.28
N ILE A 47 1.14 -1.89 5.12
CA ILE A 47 0.01 -1.25 4.44
C ILE A 47 -1.19 -2.17 4.48
N GLY A 48 -2.23 -1.77 5.21
CA GLY A 48 -3.52 -2.46 5.22
C GLY A 48 -4.48 -1.87 4.20
N LEU A 49 -4.96 -2.69 3.26
CA LEU A 49 -5.97 -2.30 2.29
C LEU A 49 -7.34 -2.82 2.73
N THR A 50 -8.36 -1.96 2.75
CA THR A 50 -9.71 -2.33 3.18
C THR A 50 -10.81 -1.78 2.28
N ASP A 51 -11.94 -2.49 2.19
CA ASP A 51 -13.18 -2.08 1.54
C ASP A 51 -14.15 -1.35 2.49
N ASP A 52 -13.68 -0.96 3.68
CA ASP A 52 -14.50 -0.20 4.62
C ASP A 52 -14.66 1.27 4.16
N PRO A 53 -15.88 1.73 3.82
CA PRO A 53 -16.12 3.11 3.43
C PRO A 53 -15.99 4.11 4.60
N ALA A 54 -16.00 3.65 5.85
CA ALA A 54 -15.70 4.53 6.99
C ALA A 54 -14.23 4.97 7.01
N ALA A 55 -13.36 4.27 6.27
CA ALA A 55 -11.94 4.54 6.15
C ALA A 55 -11.60 5.30 4.86
N ASP A 56 -12.55 6.03 4.24
CA ASP A 56 -12.30 6.85 3.04
C ASP A 56 -11.08 7.77 3.26
N GLY A 57 -9.92 7.33 2.77
CA GLY A 57 -8.62 7.95 3.04
C GLY A 57 -7.58 6.95 3.57
N ALA A 58 -6.62 7.48 4.31
CA ALA A 58 -5.59 6.70 4.96
C ALA A 58 -5.42 7.12 6.42
N GLU A 59 -5.34 6.13 7.30
CA GLU A 59 -5.16 6.28 8.74
C GLU A 59 -3.80 5.70 9.13
N VAL A 60 -2.94 6.52 9.73
CA VAL A 60 -1.66 6.06 10.27
C VAL A 60 -1.91 5.39 11.62
N VAL A 61 -1.60 4.11 11.70
CA VAL A 61 -1.66 3.30 12.93
C VAL A 61 -0.23 3.05 13.38
N PHE A 62 0.17 3.64 14.51
CA PHE A 62 1.45 3.32 15.13
C PHE A 62 1.29 2.05 15.95
N THR A 63 1.93 0.95 15.52
CA THR A 63 1.81 -0.35 16.20
C THR A 63 2.88 -0.51 17.27
N ASP A 64 4.15 -0.22 16.96
CA ASP A 64 5.28 -0.29 17.88
C ASP A 64 6.44 0.59 17.37
N ALA A 65 7.57 0.58 18.08
CA ALA A 65 8.72 1.42 17.76
C ALA A 65 9.30 1.12 16.36
N ASP A 66 9.31 -0.15 15.97
CA ASP A 66 9.98 -0.66 14.76
C ASP A 66 9.02 -0.90 13.59
N THR A 67 7.71 -0.72 13.81
CA THR A 67 6.67 -0.95 12.82
C THR A 67 5.80 0.29 12.66
N ARG A 68 5.70 0.76 11.42
CA ARG A 68 4.72 1.76 11.00
C ARG A 68 3.63 1.07 10.22
N GLN A 69 2.37 1.31 10.56
CA GLN A 69 1.24 0.79 9.82
C GLN A 69 0.40 1.94 9.27
N VAL A 70 -0.12 1.76 8.06
CA VAL A 70 -1.13 2.63 7.48
C VAL A 70 -2.29 1.78 6.99
N MET A 71 -3.49 2.14 7.39
CA MET A 71 -4.74 1.56 6.92
C MET A 71 -5.32 2.44 5.83
N ILE A 72 -5.74 1.85 4.72
CA ILE A 72 -6.14 2.56 3.50
C ILE A 72 -7.49 2.02 3.05
N GLY A 73 -8.51 2.88 3.11
CA GLY A 73 -9.82 2.59 2.56
C GLY A 73 -9.80 2.75 1.04
N LEU A 74 -10.17 1.68 0.34
CA LEU A 74 -10.38 1.70 -1.11
C LEU A 74 -11.83 2.05 -1.48
N GLY A 75 -12.70 2.24 -0.47
CA GLY A 75 -14.13 2.45 -0.63
C GLY A 75 -14.86 1.18 -1.09
N GLU A 76 -16.11 1.35 -1.53
CA GLU A 76 -16.93 0.22 -1.95
C GLU A 76 -16.38 -0.46 -3.22
N TYR A 77 -16.33 -1.80 -3.19
CA TYR A 77 -15.91 -2.60 -4.33
C TYR A 77 -17.06 -2.88 -5.28
N SER A 78 -16.89 -2.59 -6.56
CA SER A 78 -17.86 -2.97 -7.59
C SER A 78 -17.50 -4.31 -8.23
N ARG A 79 -18.49 -5.19 -8.40
CA ARG A 79 -18.28 -6.47 -9.11
C ARG A 79 -17.96 -6.32 -10.60
N THR A 80 -18.20 -5.14 -11.17
CA THR A 80 -17.83 -4.82 -12.55
C THR A 80 -16.45 -4.16 -12.63
N GLU A 81 -15.81 -3.90 -11.49
CA GLU A 81 -14.46 -3.35 -11.45
C GLU A 81 -13.44 -4.36 -11.99
N THR A 82 -12.57 -3.89 -12.88
CA THR A 82 -11.50 -4.70 -13.46
C THR A 82 -10.36 -4.85 -12.45
N ASP A 83 -9.58 -5.92 -12.61
CA ASP A 83 -8.38 -6.13 -11.79
C ASP A 83 -7.36 -4.99 -11.96
N GLU A 84 -7.27 -4.41 -13.16
CA GLU A 84 -6.44 -3.24 -13.46
C GLU A 84 -6.90 -1.99 -12.69
N SER A 85 -8.20 -1.68 -12.71
CA SER A 85 -8.79 -0.57 -11.95
C SER A 85 -8.55 -0.73 -10.46
N LEU A 86 -8.80 -1.93 -9.92
CA LEU A 86 -8.61 -2.22 -8.51
C LEU A 86 -7.14 -2.10 -8.11
N LEU A 87 -6.23 -2.60 -8.95
CA LEU A 87 -4.79 -2.49 -8.75
C LEU A 87 -4.35 -1.02 -8.75
N ALA A 88 -4.78 -0.23 -9.75
CA ALA A 88 -4.45 1.18 -9.85
C ALA A 88 -4.93 1.98 -8.64
N ARG A 89 -6.18 1.76 -8.21
CA ARG A 89 -6.73 2.38 -6.98
C ARG A 89 -5.97 1.94 -5.73
N SER A 90 -5.61 0.65 -5.64
CA SER A 90 -4.81 0.14 -4.51
C SER A 90 -3.44 0.83 -4.44
N ILE A 91 -2.72 0.94 -5.57
CA ILE A 91 -1.42 1.63 -5.63
C ILE A 91 -1.57 3.11 -5.30
N ALA A 92 -2.57 3.78 -5.86
CA ALA A 92 -2.85 5.18 -5.55
C ALA A 92 -3.10 5.40 -4.05
N GLY A 93 -3.90 4.52 -3.43
CA GLY A 93 -4.12 4.50 -2.00
C GLY A 93 -2.80 4.34 -1.23
N MET A 94 -1.98 3.33 -1.57
CA MET A 94 -0.67 3.09 -0.95
C MET A 94 0.25 4.31 -1.00
N VAL A 95 0.33 4.98 -2.15
CA VAL A 95 1.12 6.22 -2.33
C VAL A 95 0.62 7.32 -1.40
N GLU A 96 -0.69 7.49 -1.28
CA GLU A 96 -1.26 8.52 -0.41
C GLU A 96 -1.05 8.19 1.07
N GLY A 97 -1.27 6.94 1.47
CA GLY A 97 -1.04 6.49 2.83
C GLY A 97 0.41 6.66 3.27
N LEU A 98 1.35 6.46 2.34
CA LEU A 98 2.75 6.75 2.56
C LEU A 98 2.98 8.25 2.78
N ARG A 99 2.46 9.14 1.93
CA ARG A 99 2.63 10.59 2.10
C ARG A 99 2.17 11.10 3.47
N LEU A 100 1.17 10.48 4.08
CA LEU A 100 0.64 10.87 5.39
C LEU A 100 1.53 10.47 6.58
N THR A 101 2.53 9.60 6.39
CA THR A 101 3.37 9.14 7.51
C THR A 101 4.47 10.11 7.97
N ASP A 102 4.59 11.28 7.32
CA ASP A 102 5.49 12.39 7.70
C ASP A 102 6.87 11.90 8.19
N VAL A 103 7.51 11.05 7.38
CA VAL A 103 8.79 10.44 7.73
C VAL A 103 9.88 11.51 7.66
N GLU A 104 10.56 11.75 8.78
CA GLU A 104 11.57 12.80 8.94
C GLU A 104 12.77 12.66 7.97
N ASP A 105 13.00 11.48 7.41
CA ASP A 105 13.99 11.23 6.36
C ASP A 105 13.34 11.11 4.97
N GLU A 106 13.24 12.26 4.28
CA GLU A 106 12.53 12.40 3.02
C GLU A 106 13.17 11.65 1.83
N GLY A 107 14.47 11.34 1.89
CA GLY A 107 15.23 10.86 0.72
C GLY A 107 14.81 9.47 0.27
N ASP A 108 14.86 8.53 1.20
CA ASP A 108 14.53 7.12 0.99
C ASP A 108 13.03 6.90 0.80
N PHE A 109 12.23 7.72 1.48
CA PHE A 109 10.79 7.71 1.32
C PHE A 109 10.34 8.21 -0.06
N ARG A 110 11.03 9.20 -0.63
CA ARG A 110 10.79 9.64 -2.01
C ARG A 110 11.14 8.56 -3.03
N MET A 111 12.17 7.75 -2.78
CA MET A 111 12.53 6.64 -3.66
C MET A 111 11.47 5.52 -3.64
N LEU A 112 10.92 5.24 -2.46
CA LEU A 112 9.78 4.34 -2.27
C LEU A 112 8.53 4.83 -3.04
N LEU A 113 8.16 6.11 -2.86
CA LEU A 113 7.06 6.75 -3.58
C LEU A 113 7.28 6.72 -5.10
N ALA A 114 8.49 7.02 -5.58
CA ALA A 114 8.82 6.98 -7.00
C ALA A 114 8.67 5.56 -7.59
N THR A 115 9.04 4.53 -6.84
CA THR A 115 8.91 3.12 -7.24
C THR A 115 7.45 2.69 -7.38
N LEU A 116 6.61 3.13 -6.46
CA LEU A 116 5.16 2.91 -6.51
C LEU A 116 4.50 3.68 -7.67
N GLU A 117 4.87 4.95 -7.86
CA GLU A 117 4.34 5.77 -8.95
C GLU A 117 4.76 5.24 -10.33
N ALA A 118 5.99 4.74 -10.47
CA ALA A 118 6.46 4.08 -11.69
C ALA A 118 5.68 2.79 -11.97
N SER A 119 5.40 2.01 -10.92
CA SER A 119 4.58 0.79 -11.03
C SER A 119 3.17 1.12 -11.52
N ASN A 120 2.56 2.21 -11.02
CA ASN A 120 1.25 2.69 -11.48
C ASN A 120 1.27 3.09 -12.97
N LYS A 121 2.31 3.81 -13.41
CA LYS A 121 2.45 4.26 -14.81
C LYS A 121 2.74 3.14 -15.80
N SER A 122 3.35 2.04 -15.36
CA SER A 122 3.70 0.90 -16.23
C SER A 122 2.51 -0.01 -16.58
N LYS A 123 1.35 0.20 -15.93
CA LYS A 123 0.18 -0.67 -16.02
C LYS A 123 -1.09 0.00 -16.59
N GLY A 124 -1.03 1.28 -16.94
CA GLY A 124 -2.08 2.03 -17.65
C GLY A 124 -1.62 2.48 -19.03
#